data_AF-A0A9R0T1M6-F1
#
_entry.id   AF-A0A9R0T1M6-F1
#
_cell.length_a   1.000
_cell.length_b   1.000
_cell.length_c   1.000
_cell.angle_alpha   90.00
_cell.angle_beta   90.00
_cell.angle_gamma   90.00
#
_symmetry.space_group_name_H-M   'P 1'
#
loop_
_entity.id
_entity.type
_entity.pdbx_description
1 polymer ?
#
loop_
_entity_poly.entity_id
_entity_poly.type
_entity_poly.pdbx_seq_one_letter_code
_entity_poly.pdbx_strand_id
1 'polypeptide(L)'
;MVRGRKTTRDIILWVEEQIVPANGAKFAVDVVSQTLLDIGSKSFTHLITVLERYGQIISKLCPDEEMQLLLMDEVSAYWKNSTQMTAIAIDRMMGYRLISNLAIVKWVFSPANVDQFHVSDRPWEILRNTVSKTYNRISDLRKEIQTLRKSIQVGKEASAKAIKELEEAKSILEIVEGQPVSSERPGRLRRLQGFADKAKEEEVTIEESLEAKQALLARGLEEGKELLRLLFKSFVDVLTECLPPVSADGDVPNLRAGDPNVTFPASDPEAVTMEIDNENGADNNSQVNGENTEVGYTIGELEQWCLCTLGYLKSFSRQFGLTLACWTRRFSLRVFTLLFEKPHSPVCADR
;
A
#
# COMPACT_ATOMS: atom_id res chain seq x y z
N MET A 1 9.86 13.30 27.09
CA MET A 1 10.77 12.13 26.97
C MET A 1 11.51 12.11 25.63
N VAL A 2 10.81 12.24 24.49
CA VAL A 2 11.40 12.26 23.14
C VAL A 2 12.46 13.36 22.94
N ARG A 3 12.16 14.61 23.35
CA ARG A 3 13.13 15.72 23.30
C ARG A 3 14.36 15.49 24.19
N GLY A 4 14.17 14.80 25.31
CA GLY A 4 15.25 14.35 26.20
C GLY A 4 16.02 13.14 25.68
N ARG A 5 15.77 12.69 24.44
CA ARG A 5 16.44 11.57 23.76
C ARG A 5 16.44 10.27 24.58
N LYS A 6 15.39 10.02 25.37
CA LYS A 6 15.19 8.74 26.04
C LYS A 6 15.11 7.61 25.01
N THR A 7 15.54 6.40 25.39
CA THR A 7 15.53 5.28 24.46
C THR A 7 14.09 4.85 24.15
N THR A 8 13.89 4.25 22.97
CA THR A 8 12.59 3.71 22.55
C THR A 8 12.07 2.70 23.57
N ARG A 9 12.95 1.88 24.15
CA ARG A 9 12.60 0.89 25.19
C ARG A 9 12.06 1.55 26.45
N ASP A 10 12.70 2.62 26.93
CA ASP A 10 12.25 3.33 28.14
C ASP A 10 10.89 3.99 27.94
N ILE A 11 10.63 4.49 26.72
CA ILE A 11 9.33 5.09 26.40
C ILE A 11 8.26 4.00 26.29
N ILE A 12 8.55 2.86 25.66
CA ILE A 12 7.62 1.72 25.60
C ILE A 12 7.22 1.28 27.02
N LEU A 13 8.21 1.04 27.90
CA LEU A 13 7.95 0.65 29.28
C LEU A 13 7.09 1.68 30.01
N TRP A 14 7.41 2.97 29.87
CA TRP A 14 6.61 4.03 30.48
C TRP A 14 5.16 4.07 29.95
N VAL A 15 4.96 3.88 28.64
CA VAL A 15 3.61 3.84 28.06
C VAL A 15 2.84 2.61 28.57
N GLU A 16 3.46 1.43 28.59
CA GLU A 16 2.85 0.17 29.04
C GLU A 16 2.54 0.15 30.54
N GLU A 17 3.39 0.77 31.37
CA GLU A 17 3.22 0.76 32.82
C GLU A 17 2.34 1.90 33.34
N GLN A 18 2.31 3.06 32.66
CA GLN A 18 1.67 4.27 33.18
C GLN A 18 0.46 4.72 32.36
N ILE A 19 0.53 4.65 31.03
CA ILE A 19 -0.52 5.23 30.16
C ILE A 19 -1.60 4.21 29.84
N VAL A 20 -1.21 3.01 29.39
CA VAL A 20 -2.15 1.95 29.01
C VAL A 20 -3.03 1.50 30.19
N PRO A 21 -2.50 1.27 31.41
CA PRO A 21 -3.35 0.82 32.53
C PRO A 21 -4.29 1.91 33.03
N ALA A 22 -3.89 3.19 32.92
CA ALA A 22 -4.69 4.31 33.41
C ALA A 22 -5.80 4.74 32.44
N ASN A 23 -5.55 4.70 31.13
CA ASN A 23 -6.42 5.31 30.12
C ASN A 23 -6.82 4.38 28.97
N GLY A 24 -6.21 3.18 28.90
CA GLY A 24 -6.44 2.22 27.82
C GLY A 24 -5.50 2.39 26.62
N ALA A 25 -5.48 1.37 25.76
CA ALA A 25 -4.57 1.30 24.62
C ALA A 25 -4.90 2.31 23.51
N LYS A 26 -6.18 2.58 23.26
CA LYS A 26 -6.63 3.55 22.24
C LYS A 26 -6.13 4.97 22.56
N PHE A 27 -6.27 5.37 23.82
CA PHE A 27 -5.72 6.64 24.31
C PHE A 27 -4.20 6.71 24.21
N ALA A 28 -3.51 5.59 24.48
CA ALA A 28 -2.05 5.54 24.32
C ALA A 28 -1.62 5.74 22.86
N VAL A 29 -2.34 5.17 21.88
CA VAL A 29 -2.08 5.40 20.45
C VAL A 29 -2.26 6.87 20.10
N ASP A 30 -3.37 7.48 20.51
CA ASP A 30 -3.64 8.91 20.29
C ASP A 30 -2.48 9.76 20.82
N VAL A 31 -2.23 9.73 22.14
CA VAL A 31 -1.19 10.57 22.76
C VAL A 31 0.19 10.36 22.14
N VAL A 32 0.58 9.12 21.88
CA VAL A 32 1.90 8.82 21.31
C VAL A 32 1.99 9.25 19.86
N SER A 33 0.98 8.95 19.04
CA SER A 33 0.96 9.31 17.62
C SER A 33 0.95 10.83 17.45
N GLN A 34 0.05 11.55 18.12
CA GLN A 34 -0.03 13.01 18.10
C GLN A 34 1.30 13.65 18.55
N THR A 35 1.91 13.14 19.62
CA THR A 35 3.20 13.66 20.10
C THR A 35 4.34 13.44 19.09
N LEU A 36 4.42 12.27 18.47
CA LEU A 36 5.47 11.97 17.49
C LEU A 36 5.27 12.76 16.19
N LEU A 37 4.02 12.92 15.75
CA LEU A 37 3.67 13.76 14.60
C LEU A 37 4.02 15.23 14.85
N ASP A 38 3.74 15.75 16.04
CA ASP A 38 4.09 17.11 16.45
C ASP A 38 5.60 17.37 16.42
N ILE A 39 6.39 16.44 16.95
CA ILE A 39 7.85 16.56 16.93
C ILE A 39 8.40 16.47 15.50
N GLY A 40 7.75 15.68 14.64
CA GLY A 40 8.08 15.50 13.23
C GLY A 40 7.57 16.60 12.30
N SER A 41 6.71 17.50 12.79
CA SER A 41 5.89 18.41 11.96
C SER A 41 6.68 19.47 11.17
N LYS A 42 7.92 19.75 11.57
CA LYS A 42 8.74 20.82 10.98
C LYS A 42 9.07 20.62 9.51
N SER A 43 9.33 19.39 9.07
CA SER A 43 9.54 19.04 7.66
C SER A 43 9.43 17.54 7.44
N PHE A 44 9.32 17.10 6.18
CA PHE A 44 9.31 15.68 5.82
C PHE A 44 10.49 14.89 6.40
N THR A 45 11.69 15.48 6.37
CA THR A 45 12.90 14.86 6.94
C THR A 45 12.81 14.70 8.46
N HIS A 46 12.20 15.66 9.17
CA HIS A 46 11.99 15.54 10.62
C HIS A 46 11.02 14.41 10.93
N LEU A 47 9.89 14.32 10.20
CA LEU A 47 8.96 13.20 10.33
C LEU A 47 9.64 11.85 10.10
N ILE A 48 10.40 11.72 9.01
CA ILE A 48 11.17 10.50 8.71
C ILE A 48 12.12 10.15 9.86
N THR A 49 12.88 11.12 10.35
CA THR A 49 13.83 10.90 11.45
C THR A 49 13.14 10.43 12.74
N VAL A 50 11.96 11.00 13.05
CA VAL A 50 11.17 10.59 14.22
C VAL A 50 10.62 9.18 14.04
N LEU A 51 10.08 8.85 12.87
CA LEU A 51 9.55 7.51 12.59
C LEU A 51 10.65 6.44 12.59
N GLU A 52 11.85 6.73 12.08
CA GLU A 52 12.98 5.79 12.12
C GLU A 52 13.43 5.50 13.55
N ARG A 53 13.47 6.52 14.40
CA ARG A 53 13.95 6.39 15.77
C ARG A 53 12.90 5.80 16.72
N TYR A 54 11.65 6.26 16.61
CA TYR A 54 10.59 6.01 17.58
C TYR A 54 9.39 5.23 17.01
N GLY A 55 9.38 4.88 15.73
CA GLY A 55 8.28 4.13 15.10
C GLY A 55 8.03 2.76 15.73
N GLN A 56 9.04 2.15 16.35
CA GLN A 56 8.86 0.90 17.11
C GLN A 56 7.89 1.04 18.30
N ILE A 57 7.71 2.24 18.85
CA ILE A 57 6.68 2.51 19.88
C ILE A 57 5.29 2.33 19.26
N ILE A 58 5.08 2.91 18.07
CA ILE A 58 3.83 2.79 17.31
C ILE A 58 3.57 1.31 16.98
N SER A 59 4.58 0.59 16.50
CA SER A 59 4.45 -0.85 16.19
C SER A 59 4.04 -1.70 17.40
N LYS A 60 4.42 -1.30 18.62
CA LYS A 60 4.01 -1.99 19.85
C LYS A 60 2.58 -1.66 20.26
N LEU A 61 2.15 -0.42 20.06
CA LEU A 61 0.79 0.02 20.37
C LEU A 61 -0.23 -0.41 19.32
N CYS A 62 0.21 -0.69 18.09
CA CYS A 62 -0.65 -1.07 16.97
C CYS A 62 -0.36 -2.50 16.48
N PRO A 63 -0.57 -3.55 17.31
CA PRO A 63 -0.26 -4.93 16.93
C PRO A 63 -1.26 -5.50 15.92
N ASP A 64 -2.51 -5.04 15.96
CA ASP A 64 -3.61 -5.50 15.13
C ASP A 64 -4.06 -4.43 14.13
N GLU A 65 -4.99 -4.82 13.27
CA GLU A 65 -5.51 -3.96 12.22
C GLU A 65 -6.40 -2.82 12.75
N GLU A 66 -7.18 -3.05 13.81
CA GLU A 66 -8.07 -2.03 14.40
C GLU A 66 -7.24 -0.84 14.90
N MET A 67 -6.13 -1.13 15.60
CA MET A 67 -5.22 -0.11 16.10
C MET A 67 -4.45 0.60 14.97
N GLN A 68 -4.17 -0.09 13.86
CA GLN A 68 -3.59 0.54 12.66
C GLN A 68 -4.58 1.50 11.98
N LEU A 69 -5.88 1.16 11.95
CA LEU A 69 -6.92 2.06 11.46
C LEU A 69 -7.00 3.31 12.34
N LEU A 70 -7.04 3.13 13.68
CA LEU A 70 -7.03 4.23 14.64
C LEU A 70 -5.81 5.14 14.43
N LEU A 71 -4.61 4.57 14.27
CA LEU A 71 -3.41 5.36 13.97
C LEU A 71 -3.56 6.20 12.70
N MET A 72 -4.15 5.66 11.63
CA MET A 72 -4.38 6.40 10.39
C MET A 72 -5.42 7.50 10.56
N ASP A 73 -6.44 7.28 11.39
CA ASP A 73 -7.40 8.32 11.78
C ASP A 73 -6.69 9.46 12.52
N GLU A 74 -5.81 9.16 13.47
CA GLU A 74 -5.02 10.17 14.19
C GLU A 74 -4.09 10.96 13.26
N VAL A 75 -3.41 10.28 12.34
CA VAL A 75 -2.57 10.94 11.32
C VAL A 75 -3.39 11.87 10.43
N SER A 76 -4.56 11.40 9.99
CA SER A 76 -5.49 12.17 9.16
C SER A 76 -6.07 13.36 9.91
N ALA A 77 -6.39 13.21 11.20
CA ALA A 77 -6.90 14.27 12.06
C ALA A 77 -5.84 15.36 12.31
N TYR A 78 -4.59 14.96 12.61
CA TYR A 78 -3.49 15.89 12.84
C TYR A 78 -3.18 16.72 11.58
N TRP A 79 -3.12 16.06 10.41
CA TRP A 79 -2.84 16.71 9.12
C TRP A 79 -4.08 16.99 8.28
N LYS A 80 -5.23 17.26 8.91
CA LYS A 80 -6.51 17.50 8.21
C LYS A 80 -6.44 18.61 7.15
N ASN A 81 -5.60 19.63 7.38
CA ASN A 81 -5.41 20.76 6.46
C ASN A 81 -4.28 20.51 5.44
N SER A 82 -3.60 19.37 5.50
CA SER A 82 -2.49 19.01 4.62
C SER A 82 -2.66 17.60 4.07
N THR A 83 -3.33 17.51 2.92
CA THR A 83 -3.53 16.25 2.19
C THR A 83 -2.20 15.58 1.84
N GLN A 84 -1.24 16.37 1.35
CA GLN A 84 0.10 15.91 1.01
C GLN A 84 0.83 15.30 2.21
N MET A 85 0.79 15.97 3.38
CA MET A 85 1.49 15.48 4.56
C MET A 85 0.85 14.19 5.10
N THR A 86 -0.48 14.10 5.05
CA THR A 86 -1.21 12.87 5.38
C THR A 86 -0.76 11.71 4.49
N ALA A 87 -0.74 11.93 3.17
CA ALA A 87 -0.33 10.91 2.19
C ALA A 87 1.12 10.46 2.40
N ILE A 88 2.05 11.40 2.61
CA ILE A 88 3.46 11.11 2.88
C ILE A 88 3.64 10.36 4.20
N ALA A 89 2.92 10.75 5.26
CA ALA A 89 3.01 10.09 6.56
C ALA A 89 2.57 8.63 6.47
N ILE A 90 1.40 8.37 5.90
CA ILE A 90 0.87 7.01 5.68
C ILE A 90 1.82 6.21 4.78
N ASP A 91 2.32 6.80 3.69
CA ASP A 91 3.29 6.16 2.80
C ASP A 91 4.58 5.72 3.55
N ARG A 92 5.10 6.58 4.43
CA ARG A 92 6.29 6.28 5.24
C ARG A 92 6.00 5.25 6.32
N MET A 93 4.86 5.34 7.00
CA MET A 93 4.44 4.34 7.99
C MET A 93 4.29 2.96 7.36
N MET A 94 3.78 2.84 6.13
CA MET A 94 3.78 1.60 5.36
C MET A 94 5.20 1.11 5.08
N GLY A 95 6.10 2.02 4.65
CA GLY A 95 7.50 1.71 4.36
C GLY A 95 8.28 1.16 5.56
N TYR A 96 8.01 1.70 6.75
CA TYR A 96 8.57 1.23 8.02
C TYR A 96 7.81 0.02 8.63
N ARG A 97 6.79 -0.50 7.94
CA ARG A 97 5.94 -1.61 8.39
C ARG A 97 5.21 -1.32 9.70
N LEU A 98 4.87 -0.06 9.96
CA LEU A 98 4.05 0.35 11.10
C LEU A 98 2.56 0.13 10.83
N ILE A 99 2.17 0.21 9.55
CA ILE A 99 0.83 -0.11 9.06
C ILE A 99 0.94 -1.08 7.89
N SER A 100 -0.03 -1.98 7.79
CA SER A 100 -0.13 -2.94 6.69
C SER A 100 -0.80 -2.32 5.47
N ASN A 101 -0.45 -2.81 4.28
CA ASN A 101 -1.10 -2.40 3.03
C ASN A 101 -2.60 -2.74 3.00
N LEU A 102 -3.00 -3.85 3.65
CA LEU A 102 -4.40 -4.24 3.80
C LEU A 102 -5.19 -3.28 4.70
N ALA A 103 -4.60 -2.86 5.83
CA ALA A 103 -5.19 -1.86 6.71
C ALA A 103 -5.43 -0.54 5.96
N ILE A 104 -4.47 -0.09 5.13
CA ILE A 104 -4.62 1.14 4.35
C ILE A 104 -5.81 1.06 3.40
N VAL A 105 -6.01 -0.08 2.72
CA VAL A 105 -7.19 -0.25 1.86
C VAL A 105 -8.46 -0.15 2.68
N LYS A 106 -8.56 -0.87 3.80
CA LYS A 106 -9.73 -0.80 4.69
C LYS A 106 -10.00 0.62 5.20
N TRP A 107 -8.94 1.36 5.54
CA TRP A 107 -9.05 2.75 5.97
C TRP A 107 -9.55 3.67 4.87
N VAL A 108 -9.01 3.55 3.65
CA VAL A 108 -9.45 4.34 2.49
C VAL A 108 -10.93 4.11 2.19
N PHE A 109 -11.41 2.88 2.33
CA PHE A 109 -12.83 2.52 2.12
C PHE A 109 -13.66 2.56 3.41
N SER A 110 -13.17 3.18 4.48
CA SER A 110 -14.00 3.45 5.66
C SER A 110 -15.06 4.50 5.34
N PRO A 111 -16.24 4.46 6.00
CA PRO A 111 -17.33 5.40 5.72
C PRO A 111 -16.88 6.87 5.72
N ALA A 112 -16.04 7.25 6.70
CA ALA A 112 -15.53 8.61 6.83
C ALA A 112 -14.72 9.11 5.60
N ASN A 113 -14.07 8.21 4.87
CA ASN A 113 -13.30 8.55 3.67
C ASN A 113 -14.10 8.36 2.37
N VAL A 114 -15.01 7.38 2.34
CA VAL A 114 -15.86 7.08 1.18
C VAL A 114 -16.68 8.29 0.77
N ASP A 115 -17.28 8.99 1.73
CA ASP A 115 -18.08 10.19 1.46
C ASP A 115 -17.25 11.32 0.81
N GLN A 116 -15.93 11.29 0.96
CA GLN A 116 -15.02 12.33 0.46
C GLN A 116 -14.39 12.01 -0.90
N PHE A 117 -14.71 10.87 -1.51
CA PHE A 117 -14.09 10.41 -2.78
C PHE A 117 -14.23 11.38 -3.95
N HIS A 118 -15.28 12.20 -3.96
CA HIS A 118 -15.56 13.20 -5.00
C HIS A 118 -14.98 14.58 -4.71
N VAL A 119 -14.57 14.84 -3.46
CA VAL A 119 -14.10 16.16 -2.99
C VAL A 119 -12.60 16.18 -2.75
N SER A 120 -11.99 15.02 -2.46
CA SER A 120 -10.58 14.91 -2.07
C SER A 120 -9.85 13.86 -2.87
N ASP A 121 -8.69 14.22 -3.44
CA ASP A 121 -7.81 13.25 -4.11
C ASP A 121 -6.95 12.44 -3.13
N ARG A 122 -6.95 12.81 -1.84
CA ARG A 122 -6.12 12.23 -0.79
C ARG A 122 -6.28 10.71 -0.67
N PRO A 123 -7.51 10.13 -0.57
CA PRO A 123 -7.67 8.69 -0.44
C PRO A 123 -7.11 7.95 -1.66
N TRP A 124 -7.28 8.53 -2.85
CA TRP A 124 -6.81 7.96 -4.11
C TRP A 124 -5.29 8.01 -4.24
N GLU A 125 -4.64 9.10 -3.83
CA GLU A 125 -3.18 9.20 -3.78
C GLU A 125 -2.58 8.13 -2.85
N ILE A 126 -3.14 7.99 -1.63
CA ILE A 126 -2.71 6.98 -0.66
C ILE A 126 -2.87 5.56 -1.23
N LEU A 127 -4.00 5.30 -1.89
CA LEU A 127 -4.29 4.00 -2.50
C LEU A 127 -3.31 3.68 -3.63
N ARG A 128 -3.07 4.64 -4.54
CA ARG A 128 -2.09 4.50 -5.63
C ARG A 128 -0.68 4.23 -5.10
N ASN A 129 -0.25 4.98 -4.07
CA ASN A 129 1.05 4.79 -3.43
C ASN A 129 1.19 3.40 -2.82
N THR A 130 0.15 2.93 -2.12
CA THR A 130 0.11 1.62 -1.47
C THR A 130 0.24 0.46 -2.47
N VAL A 131 -0.57 0.48 -3.53
CA VAL A 131 -0.52 -0.56 -4.57
C VAL A 131 0.81 -0.50 -5.33
N SER A 132 1.24 0.69 -5.73
CA SER A 132 2.51 0.88 -6.46
C SER A 132 3.71 0.39 -5.64
N LYS A 133 3.77 0.73 -4.35
CA LYS A 133 4.85 0.31 -3.45
C LYS A 133 4.87 -1.21 -3.26
N THR A 134 3.70 -1.83 -3.10
CA THR A 134 3.60 -3.30 -3.00
C THR A 134 4.12 -3.97 -4.28
N TYR A 135 3.72 -3.46 -5.45
CA TYR A 135 4.17 -3.99 -6.74
C TYR A 135 5.67 -3.76 -6.97
N ASN A 136 6.18 -2.58 -6.65
CA ASN A 136 7.60 -2.25 -6.82
C ASN A 136 8.47 -3.16 -5.97
N ARG A 137 8.08 -3.45 -4.72
CA ARG A 137 8.78 -4.43 -3.86
C ARG A 137 8.88 -5.81 -4.52
N ILE A 138 7.81 -6.29 -5.16
CA ILE A 138 7.80 -7.57 -5.90
C ILE A 138 8.70 -7.48 -7.13
N SER A 139 8.61 -6.39 -7.88
CA SER A 139 9.43 -6.14 -9.08
C SER A 139 10.92 -6.13 -8.75
N ASP A 140 11.32 -5.45 -7.69
CA ASP A 140 12.72 -5.35 -7.27
C ASP A 140 13.24 -6.70 -6.75
N LEU A 141 12.44 -7.44 -5.97
CA LEU A 141 12.79 -8.82 -5.58
C LEU A 141 13.00 -9.74 -6.79
N ARG A 142 12.19 -9.61 -7.84
CA ARG A 142 12.37 -10.39 -9.08
C ARG A 142 13.68 -10.05 -9.78
N LYS A 143 14.04 -8.77 -9.85
CA LYS A 143 15.33 -8.32 -10.43
C LYS A 143 16.51 -8.85 -9.62
N GLU A 144 16.44 -8.74 -8.28
CA GLU A 144 17.48 -9.27 -7.38
C GLU A 144 17.67 -10.78 -7.56
N ILE A 145 16.58 -11.55 -7.59
CA ILE A 145 16.61 -13.00 -7.86
C ILE A 145 17.25 -13.30 -9.22
N GLN A 146 16.94 -12.53 -10.26
CA GLN A 146 17.55 -12.71 -11.58
C GLN A 146 19.06 -12.43 -11.55
N THR A 147 19.50 -11.41 -10.82
CA THR A 147 20.93 -11.11 -10.65
C THR A 147 21.66 -12.20 -9.84
N LEU A 148 21.03 -12.74 -8.79
CA LEU A 148 21.59 -13.84 -8.01
C LEU A 148 21.70 -15.12 -8.83
N ARG A 149 20.69 -15.47 -9.64
CA ARG A 149 20.76 -16.64 -10.54
C ARG A 149 21.92 -16.57 -11.51
N LYS A 150 22.18 -15.39 -12.10
CA LYS A 150 23.35 -15.18 -12.97
C LYS A 150 24.66 -15.35 -12.20
N SER A 151 24.72 -14.82 -10.97
CA SER A 151 25.90 -14.93 -10.11
C SER A 151 26.19 -16.38 -9.70
N ILE A 152 25.15 -17.18 -9.44
CA ILE A 152 25.27 -18.62 -9.16
C ILE A 152 25.81 -19.37 -10.36
N GLN A 153 25.34 -19.06 -11.57
CA GLN A 153 25.87 -19.71 -12.78
C GLN A 153 27.38 -19.48 -12.93
N VAL A 154 27.83 -18.23 -12.73
CA VAL A 154 29.26 -17.89 -12.75
C VAL A 154 30.01 -18.58 -11.60
N GLY A 155 29.43 -18.61 -10.39
CA GLY A 155 30.00 -19.30 -9.23
C GLY A 155 30.17 -20.79 -9.45
N LYS A 156 29.18 -21.46 -10.05
CA LYS A 156 29.21 -22.88 -10.43
C LYS A 156 30.31 -23.19 -11.42
N GLU A 157 30.47 -22.36 -12.44
CA GLU A 157 31.54 -22.50 -13.42
C GLU A 157 32.93 -22.35 -12.79
N ALA A 158 33.10 -21.39 -11.87
CA ALA A 158 34.35 -21.18 -11.13
C ALA A 158 34.65 -22.35 -10.17
N SER A 159 33.65 -22.81 -9.43
CA SER A 159 33.70 -23.98 -8.54
C SER A 159 34.08 -25.24 -9.32
N ALA A 160 33.40 -25.52 -10.43
CA ALA A 160 33.72 -26.66 -11.31
C ALA A 160 35.15 -26.58 -11.86
N LYS A 161 35.61 -25.40 -12.28
CA LYS A 161 36.99 -25.20 -12.76
C LYS A 161 38.02 -25.48 -11.66
N ALA A 162 37.80 -24.97 -10.44
CA ALA A 162 38.70 -25.19 -9.31
C ALA A 162 38.76 -26.67 -8.89
N ILE A 163 37.62 -27.37 -8.91
CA ILE A 163 37.56 -28.82 -8.66
C ILE A 163 38.32 -29.58 -9.74
N LYS A 164 38.13 -29.22 -11.02
CA LYS A 164 38.80 -29.87 -12.14
C LYS A 164 40.32 -29.70 -12.07
N GLU A 165 40.82 -28.49 -11.80
CA GLU A 165 42.25 -28.23 -11.62
C GLU A 165 42.85 -29.04 -10.47
N LEU A 166 42.07 -29.25 -9.41
CA LEU A 166 42.46 -30.08 -8.28
C LEU A 166 42.48 -31.58 -8.63
N GLU A 167 41.49 -32.09 -9.37
CA GLU A 167 41.45 -33.48 -9.83
C GLU A 167 42.57 -33.78 -10.83
N GLU A 168 42.83 -32.88 -11.77
CA GLU A 168 43.96 -32.97 -12.71
C GLU A 168 45.30 -33.06 -11.95
N ALA A 169 45.50 -32.21 -10.93
CA ALA A 169 46.70 -32.26 -10.09
C ALA A 169 46.79 -33.53 -9.22
N LYS A 170 45.67 -34.11 -8.79
CA LYS A 170 45.65 -35.39 -8.07
C LYS A 170 46.00 -36.57 -9.00
N SER A 171 45.45 -36.59 -10.21
CA SER A 171 45.69 -37.65 -11.20
C SER A 171 47.14 -37.69 -11.68
N ILE A 172 47.78 -36.53 -11.87
CA ILE A 172 49.22 -36.46 -12.20
C ILE A 172 50.07 -37.12 -11.10
N LEU A 173 49.66 -37.02 -9.83
CA LEU A 173 50.38 -37.64 -8.72
C LEU A 173 50.18 -39.18 -8.68
N GLU A 174 49.00 -39.67 -9.05
CA GLU A 174 48.66 -41.11 -9.05
C GLU A 174 49.39 -41.90 -10.16
N ILE A 175 49.66 -41.28 -11.32
CA ILE A 175 50.39 -41.90 -12.43
C ILE A 175 51.90 -42.07 -12.13
N VAL A 176 52.42 -41.42 -11.08
CA VAL A 176 53.87 -41.34 -10.77
C VAL A 176 54.37 -42.48 -9.84
N GLU A 177 53.54 -43.46 -9.45
CA GLU A 177 53.93 -44.59 -8.57
C GLU A 177 54.87 -45.65 -9.19
N GLY A 178 55.69 -45.31 -10.21
CA GLY A 178 56.60 -46.25 -10.89
C GLY A 178 58.12 -45.98 -10.78
N GLN A 179 58.58 -44.75 -10.52
CA GLN A 179 60.03 -44.43 -10.37
C GLN A 179 60.23 -43.05 -9.72
N PRO A 180 61.30 -42.84 -8.91
CA PRO A 180 61.34 -41.74 -7.95
C PRO A 180 61.91 -40.46 -8.56
N VAL A 181 61.07 -39.64 -9.19
CA VAL A 181 61.28 -38.19 -9.28
C VAL A 181 59.91 -37.53 -9.28
N SER A 182 59.49 -36.93 -8.16
CA SER A 182 58.20 -36.22 -8.11
C SER A 182 58.42 -34.77 -7.67
N SER A 183 58.27 -33.88 -8.65
CA SER A 183 58.46 -32.42 -8.57
C SER A 183 57.21 -31.68 -8.09
N GLU A 184 56.15 -32.38 -7.66
CA GLU A 184 54.89 -31.76 -7.26
C GLU A 184 54.70 -31.74 -5.74
N ARG A 185 54.77 -30.54 -5.16
CA ARG A 185 54.88 -30.35 -3.71
C ARG A 185 53.51 -30.55 -3.03
N PRO A 186 53.41 -31.30 -1.91
CA PRO A 186 52.18 -31.43 -1.11
C PRO A 186 51.52 -30.08 -0.73
N GLY A 187 52.31 -29.01 -0.68
CA GLY A 187 51.82 -27.65 -0.49
C GLY A 187 50.95 -27.09 -1.63
N ARG A 188 51.18 -27.50 -2.89
CA ARG A 188 50.36 -27.08 -4.04
C ARG A 188 48.97 -27.70 -3.99
N LEU A 189 48.89 -29.01 -3.73
CA LEU A 189 47.63 -29.75 -3.56
C LEU A 189 46.78 -29.15 -2.43
N ARG A 190 47.38 -28.86 -1.26
CA ARG A 190 46.66 -28.20 -0.16
C ARG A 190 46.11 -26.82 -0.53
N ARG A 191 46.84 -26.05 -1.35
CA ARG A 191 46.35 -24.74 -1.84
C ARG A 191 45.18 -24.88 -2.80
N LEU A 192 45.27 -25.81 -3.77
CA LEU A 192 44.18 -26.10 -4.71
C LEU A 192 42.94 -26.60 -3.98
N GLN A 193 43.11 -27.42 -2.94
CA GLN A 193 42.02 -27.88 -2.09
C GLN A 193 41.35 -26.70 -1.39
N GLY A 194 42.13 -25.81 -0.76
CA GLY A 194 41.58 -24.59 -0.16
C GLY A 194 40.85 -23.67 -1.15
N PHE A 195 41.32 -23.57 -2.40
CA PHE A 195 40.60 -22.80 -3.43
C PHE A 195 39.29 -23.45 -3.86
N ALA A 196 39.29 -24.77 -4.06
CA ALA A 196 38.07 -25.51 -4.40
C ALA A 196 37.05 -25.45 -3.26
N ASP A 197 37.48 -25.61 -2.01
CA ASP A 197 36.62 -25.55 -0.84
C ASP A 197 36.02 -24.15 -0.68
N LYS A 198 36.84 -23.10 -0.83
CA LYS A 198 36.37 -21.71 -0.78
C LYS A 198 35.38 -21.38 -1.90
N ALA A 199 35.65 -21.84 -3.13
CA ALA A 199 34.75 -21.61 -4.26
C ALA A 199 33.38 -22.30 -4.05
N LYS A 200 33.37 -23.50 -3.46
CA LYS A 200 32.14 -24.20 -3.06
C LYS A 200 31.41 -23.48 -1.93
N GLU A 201 32.13 -22.98 -0.93
CA GLU A 201 31.52 -22.21 0.17
C GLU A 201 30.85 -20.93 -0.37
N GLU A 202 31.54 -20.19 -1.23
CA GLU A 202 30.99 -19.00 -1.91
C GLU A 202 29.75 -19.38 -2.75
N GLU A 203 29.78 -20.48 -3.50
CA GLU A 203 28.61 -20.99 -4.24
C GLU A 203 27.40 -21.25 -3.30
N VAL A 204 27.61 -22.00 -2.21
CA VAL A 204 26.56 -22.33 -1.23
C VAL A 204 25.97 -21.07 -0.61
N THR A 205 26.80 -20.09 -0.23
CA THR A 205 26.30 -18.84 0.36
C THR A 205 25.39 -18.04 -0.60
N ILE A 206 25.68 -18.07 -1.90
CA ILE A 206 24.85 -17.39 -2.91
C ILE A 206 23.55 -18.18 -3.13
N GLU A 207 23.59 -19.51 -3.10
CA GLU A 207 22.40 -20.37 -3.17
C GLU A 207 21.45 -20.15 -1.98
N GLU A 208 21.96 -20.10 -0.76
CA GLU A 208 21.16 -19.78 0.45
C GLU A 208 20.52 -18.39 0.35
N SER A 209 21.27 -17.39 -0.14
CA SER A 209 20.74 -16.04 -0.39
C SER A 209 19.63 -16.04 -1.45
N LEU A 210 19.78 -16.82 -2.52
CA LEU A 210 18.76 -16.99 -3.54
C LEU A 210 17.49 -17.63 -2.95
N GLU A 211 17.62 -18.68 -2.15
CA GLU A 211 16.49 -19.35 -1.48
C GLU A 211 15.74 -18.38 -0.57
N ALA A 212 16.45 -17.63 0.27
CA ALA A 212 15.86 -16.61 1.15
C ALA A 212 15.08 -15.54 0.36
N LYS A 213 15.63 -15.08 -0.77
CA LYS A 213 14.96 -14.10 -1.64
C LYS A 213 13.75 -14.70 -2.36
N GLN A 214 13.80 -15.96 -2.77
CA GLN A 214 12.65 -16.66 -3.36
C GLN A 214 11.51 -16.83 -2.34
N ALA A 215 11.82 -17.15 -1.09
CA ALA A 215 10.83 -17.19 -0.02
C ALA A 215 10.19 -15.80 0.24
N LEU A 216 10.99 -14.73 0.19
CA LEU A 216 10.48 -13.36 0.26
C LEU A 216 9.57 -13.00 -0.93
N LEU A 217 9.93 -13.41 -2.14
CA LEU A 217 9.11 -13.20 -3.33
C LEU A 217 7.78 -13.95 -3.23
N ALA A 218 7.80 -15.20 -2.77
CA ALA A 218 6.59 -15.99 -2.58
C ALA A 218 5.61 -15.31 -1.62
N ARG A 219 6.11 -14.85 -0.45
CA ARG A 219 5.30 -14.07 0.50
C ARG A 219 4.79 -12.76 -0.11
N GLY A 220 5.65 -12.00 -0.78
CA GLY A 220 5.27 -10.74 -1.40
C GLY A 220 4.22 -10.90 -2.51
N LEU A 221 4.26 -12.00 -3.27
CA LEU A 221 3.24 -12.30 -4.27
C LEU A 221 1.88 -12.61 -3.64
N GLU A 222 1.87 -13.33 -2.52
CA GLU A 222 0.61 -13.63 -1.82
C GLU A 222 0.03 -12.37 -1.15
N GLU A 223 0.86 -11.59 -0.46
CA GLU A 223 0.51 -10.26 0.06
C GLU A 223 -0.08 -9.37 -1.05
N GLY A 224 0.52 -9.38 -2.24
CA GLY A 224 0.05 -8.62 -3.39
C GLY A 224 -1.32 -9.09 -3.89
N LYS A 225 -1.56 -10.40 -3.97
CA LYS A 225 -2.86 -10.95 -4.39
C LYS A 225 -3.96 -10.59 -3.41
N GLU A 226 -3.68 -10.71 -2.12
CA GLU A 226 -4.64 -10.39 -1.07
C GLU A 226 -4.98 -8.90 -1.08
N LEU A 227 -3.98 -8.04 -1.28
CA LEU A 227 -4.19 -6.60 -1.46
C LEU A 227 -5.12 -6.29 -2.63
N LEU A 228 -4.85 -6.86 -3.82
CA LEU A 228 -5.71 -6.63 -4.99
C LEU A 228 -7.11 -7.20 -4.78
N ARG A 229 -7.23 -8.39 -4.18
CA ARG A 229 -8.54 -8.98 -3.87
C ARG A 229 -9.36 -8.07 -2.96
N LEU A 230 -8.74 -7.58 -1.89
CA LEU A 230 -9.39 -6.66 -0.95
C LEU A 230 -9.77 -5.35 -1.64
N LEU A 231 -8.84 -4.76 -2.41
CA LEU A 231 -9.08 -3.53 -3.17
C LEU A 231 -10.31 -3.63 -4.07
N PHE A 232 -10.37 -4.65 -4.93
CA PHE A 232 -11.50 -4.81 -5.85
C PHE A 232 -12.78 -5.19 -5.13
N LYS A 233 -12.69 -5.96 -4.04
CA LYS A 233 -13.85 -6.23 -3.19
C LYS A 233 -14.41 -4.94 -2.60
N SER A 234 -13.57 -4.10 -2.00
CA SER A 234 -14.00 -2.83 -1.41
C SER A 234 -14.62 -1.87 -2.43
N PHE A 235 -14.09 -1.81 -3.65
CA PHE A 235 -14.74 -1.07 -4.74
C PHE A 235 -16.14 -1.62 -5.06
N VAL A 236 -16.29 -2.95 -5.16
CA VAL A 236 -17.59 -3.58 -5.46
C VAL A 236 -18.57 -3.35 -4.32
N ASP A 237 -18.15 -3.53 -3.07
CA ASP A 237 -19.00 -3.35 -1.89
C ASP A 237 -19.54 -1.91 -1.86
N VAL A 238 -18.66 -0.91 -1.98
CA VAL A 238 -19.02 0.52 -1.96
C VAL A 238 -19.88 0.92 -3.16
N LEU A 239 -19.60 0.41 -4.37
CA LEU A 239 -20.46 0.68 -5.52
C LEU A 239 -21.83 -0.01 -5.40
N THR A 240 -21.91 -1.18 -4.77
CA THR A 240 -23.18 -1.90 -4.59
C THR A 240 -24.06 -1.22 -3.55
N GLU A 241 -23.47 -0.62 -2.52
CA GLU A 241 -24.17 0.15 -1.50
C GLU A 241 -24.66 1.51 -2.04
N CYS A 242 -23.90 2.16 -2.92
CA CYS A 242 -24.23 3.49 -3.44
C CYS A 242 -25.05 3.49 -4.75
N LEU A 243 -25.07 2.40 -5.52
CA LEU A 243 -25.91 2.29 -6.71
C LEU A 243 -27.33 1.88 -6.30
N PRO A 244 -28.39 2.60 -6.73
CA PRO A 244 -29.76 2.14 -6.50
C PRO A 244 -29.95 0.74 -7.11
N PRO A 245 -30.81 -0.11 -6.53
CA PRO A 245 -31.08 -1.43 -7.08
C PRO A 245 -31.54 -1.26 -8.54
N VAL A 246 -30.88 -1.99 -9.45
CA VAL A 246 -31.27 -2.05 -10.85
C VAL A 246 -32.77 -2.35 -10.91
N SER A 247 -33.55 -1.41 -11.44
CA SER A 247 -34.98 -1.59 -11.65
C SER A 247 -35.22 -2.88 -12.44
N ALA A 248 -36.34 -3.56 -12.19
CA ALA A 248 -36.68 -4.84 -12.79
C ALA A 248 -36.67 -4.84 -14.34
N ASP A 249 -36.67 -3.66 -14.97
CA ASP A 249 -36.62 -3.47 -16.43
C ASP A 249 -35.20 -3.36 -17.02
N GLY A 250 -34.13 -3.44 -16.22
CA GLY A 250 -32.76 -3.51 -16.73
C GLY A 250 -32.19 -2.19 -17.29
N ASP A 251 -32.92 -1.09 -17.18
CA ASP A 251 -32.41 0.23 -17.53
C ASP A 251 -31.47 0.75 -16.43
N VAL A 252 -30.23 1.01 -16.83
CA VAL A 252 -29.24 1.73 -16.01
C VAL A 252 -29.71 3.18 -15.91
N PRO A 253 -29.80 3.79 -14.71
CA PRO A 253 -30.09 5.22 -14.60
C PRO A 253 -29.12 5.99 -15.50
N ASN A 254 -29.66 6.85 -16.36
CA ASN A 254 -28.89 7.50 -17.41
C ASN A 254 -28.01 8.61 -16.77
N LEU A 255 -26.82 8.23 -16.27
CA LEU A 255 -25.80 9.07 -15.62
C LEU A 255 -25.11 10.07 -16.59
N ARG A 256 -25.87 10.64 -17.53
CA ARG A 256 -25.36 11.58 -18.55
C ARG A 256 -26.41 12.57 -19.08
N ALA A 257 -27.69 12.37 -18.79
CA ALA A 257 -28.73 13.29 -19.21
C ALA A 257 -29.12 14.14 -18.00
N GLY A 258 -28.53 15.34 -17.92
CA GLY A 258 -29.14 16.41 -17.14
C GLY A 258 -30.60 16.54 -17.58
N ASP A 259 -31.49 16.49 -16.61
CA ASP A 259 -32.93 16.49 -16.83
C ASP A 259 -33.33 17.73 -17.66
N PRO A 260 -33.99 17.61 -18.83
CA PRO A 260 -34.37 18.75 -19.65
C PRO A 260 -35.49 19.62 -19.04
N ASN A 261 -35.90 19.35 -17.79
CA ASN A 261 -37.05 19.98 -17.16
C ASN A 261 -36.71 20.86 -15.94
N VAL A 262 -35.50 21.42 -15.90
CA VAL A 262 -35.21 22.54 -15.00
C VAL A 262 -35.59 23.85 -15.70
N THR A 263 -36.79 24.34 -15.40
CA THR A 263 -37.17 25.72 -15.73
C THR A 263 -36.41 26.65 -14.77
N PHE A 264 -35.36 27.31 -15.27
CA PHE A 264 -34.72 28.40 -14.55
C PHE A 264 -35.69 29.60 -14.49
N PRO A 265 -36.00 30.16 -13.31
CA PRO A 265 -36.62 31.47 -13.26
C PRO A 265 -35.62 32.49 -13.80
N ALA A 266 -36.05 33.32 -14.75
CA ALA A 266 -35.22 34.36 -15.33
C ALA A 266 -34.75 35.32 -14.22
N SER A 267 -33.44 35.38 -14.03
CA SER A 267 -32.79 36.41 -13.21
C SER A 267 -32.71 37.70 -14.03
N ASP A 268 -33.51 38.70 -13.64
CA ASP A 268 -33.36 40.08 -14.10
C ASP A 268 -32.00 40.63 -13.64
N PRO A 269 -31.19 41.25 -14.53
CA PRO A 269 -29.88 41.75 -14.17
C PRO A 269 -29.94 43.24 -13.91
N GLU A 270 -30.14 43.67 -12.66
CA GLU A 270 -29.69 45.00 -12.24
C GLU A 270 -29.58 45.12 -10.71
N ALA A 271 -28.51 45.81 -10.29
CA ALA A 271 -28.15 46.21 -8.92
C ALA A 271 -27.47 45.17 -8.01
N VAL A 272 -26.19 44.91 -8.31
CA VAL A 272 -25.16 44.77 -7.26
C VAL A 272 -24.84 46.16 -6.73
N THR A 273 -25.08 46.45 -5.45
CA THR A 273 -24.34 47.46 -4.66
C THR A 273 -24.59 47.31 -3.15
N MET A 274 -23.60 46.69 -2.51
CA MET A 274 -23.02 46.92 -1.17
C MET A 274 -23.75 47.75 -0.08
N GLU A 275 -23.75 47.19 1.14
CA GLU A 275 -23.27 47.74 2.44
C GLU A 275 -24.23 47.77 3.67
N ILE A 276 -23.63 47.34 4.80
CA ILE A 276 -23.80 47.74 6.22
C ILE A 276 -24.53 46.79 7.19
N ASP A 277 -23.76 46.42 8.23
CA ASP A 277 -24.13 45.79 9.51
C ASP A 277 -25.17 46.61 10.30
N ASN A 278 -26.07 45.91 11.02
CA ASN A 278 -26.55 46.43 12.30
C ASN A 278 -27.06 45.32 13.24
N GLU A 279 -26.71 45.47 14.52
CA GLU A 279 -27.03 44.57 15.64
C GLU A 279 -28.49 44.68 16.14
N ASN A 280 -28.89 43.65 16.89
CA ASN A 280 -29.93 43.54 17.93
C ASN A 280 -31.29 42.91 17.58
N GLY A 281 -31.66 41.90 18.39
CA GLY A 281 -33.05 41.48 18.59
C GLY A 281 -33.20 40.00 18.98
N ALA A 282 -33.40 39.74 20.25
CA ALA A 282 -33.65 38.42 20.85
C ALA A 282 -35.02 37.81 20.50
N ASP A 283 -35.11 36.48 20.39
CA ASP A 283 -35.86 35.60 21.33
C ASP A 283 -36.26 34.24 20.70
N ASN A 284 -35.83 33.17 21.40
CA ASN A 284 -36.52 31.92 21.71
C ASN A 284 -37.38 31.21 20.64
N ASN A 285 -36.93 30.03 20.20
CA ASN A 285 -37.63 28.79 20.57
C ASN A 285 -36.78 27.55 20.34
N SER A 286 -36.69 26.74 21.40
CA SER A 286 -36.15 25.39 21.41
C SER A 286 -36.98 24.46 20.53
N GLN A 287 -36.34 23.77 19.60
CA GLN A 287 -36.85 22.48 19.12
C GLN A 287 -35.68 21.54 18.87
N VAL A 288 -35.57 20.57 19.79
CA VAL A 288 -34.75 19.38 19.64
C VAL A 288 -35.49 18.46 18.67
N ASN A 289 -34.94 18.28 17.47
CA ASN A 289 -35.26 17.12 16.65
C ASN A 289 -33.95 16.41 16.34
N GLY A 290 -33.73 15.29 17.04
CA GLY A 290 -32.79 14.27 16.62
C GLY A 290 -33.31 13.65 15.34
N GLU A 291 -32.75 14.07 14.22
CA GLU A 291 -32.93 13.45 12.93
C GLU A 291 -31.66 12.67 12.63
N ASN A 292 -31.81 11.35 12.48
CA ASN A 292 -30.80 10.48 11.90
C ASN A 292 -30.28 11.13 10.63
N THR A 293 -29.00 11.47 10.62
CA THR A 293 -28.33 12.05 9.47
C THR A 293 -28.09 10.94 8.43
N GLU A 294 -29.15 10.48 7.77
CA GLU A 294 -29.00 9.88 6.45
C GLU A 294 -28.57 11.01 5.53
N VAL A 295 -27.28 11.07 5.23
CA VAL A 295 -26.68 12.01 4.29
C VAL A 295 -27.24 11.67 2.90
N GLY A 296 -28.39 12.26 2.58
CA GLY A 296 -28.97 12.19 1.25
C GLY A 296 -28.07 12.95 0.29
N TYR A 297 -27.33 12.25 -0.55
CA TYR A 297 -26.58 12.87 -1.63
C TYR A 297 -27.53 13.68 -2.52
N THR A 298 -27.17 14.92 -2.84
CA THR A 298 -27.84 15.60 -3.96
C THR A 298 -27.56 14.80 -5.24
N ILE A 299 -28.53 14.69 -6.14
CA ILE A 299 -28.43 13.82 -7.33
C ILE A 299 -27.13 14.06 -8.12
N GLY A 300 -26.68 15.33 -8.19
CA GLY A 300 -25.41 15.70 -8.83
C GLY A 300 -24.15 15.29 -8.06
N GLU A 301 -24.15 15.36 -6.72
CA GLU A 301 -23.02 14.90 -5.89
C GLU A 301 -22.85 13.38 -5.96
N LEU A 302 -23.96 12.63 -5.95
CA LEU A 302 -23.93 11.18 -6.11
C LEU A 302 -23.36 10.79 -7.49
N GLU A 303 -23.76 11.50 -8.55
CA GLU A 303 -23.25 11.27 -9.90
C GLU A 303 -21.75 11.56 -9.98
N GLN A 304 -21.29 12.69 -9.43
CA GLN A 304 -19.86 13.02 -9.38
C GLN A 304 -19.06 11.99 -8.59
N TRP A 305 -19.58 11.54 -7.45
CA TRP A 305 -18.99 10.47 -6.66
C TRP A 305 -18.89 9.15 -7.43
N CYS A 306 -19.95 8.77 -8.15
CA CYS A 306 -19.95 7.56 -8.96
C CYS A 306 -18.92 7.63 -10.08
N LEU A 307 -18.87 8.76 -10.81
CA LEU A 307 -17.93 8.98 -11.91
C LEU A 307 -16.48 8.98 -11.41
N CYS A 308 -16.18 9.64 -10.28
CA CYS A 308 -14.86 9.62 -9.66
C CYS A 308 -14.45 8.19 -9.28
N THR A 309 -15.31 7.48 -8.55
CA THR A 309 -15.03 6.13 -8.04
C THR A 309 -14.85 5.12 -9.19
N LEU A 310 -15.73 5.15 -10.19
CA LEU A 310 -15.62 4.31 -11.39
C LEU A 310 -14.40 4.66 -12.25
N GLY A 311 -14.06 5.95 -12.35
CA GLY A 311 -12.84 6.42 -13.00
C GLY A 311 -11.59 5.82 -12.36
N TYR A 312 -11.54 5.81 -11.03
CA TYR A 312 -10.45 5.19 -10.29
C TYR A 312 -10.43 3.67 -10.44
N LEU A 313 -11.56 3.00 -10.29
CA LEU A 313 -11.68 1.55 -10.53
C LEU A 313 -11.17 1.17 -11.93
N LYS A 314 -11.53 1.95 -12.96
CA LYS A 314 -11.04 1.77 -14.34
C LYS A 314 -9.52 2.00 -14.45
N SER A 315 -8.99 3.00 -13.75
CA SER A 315 -7.54 3.26 -13.75
C SER A 315 -6.75 2.11 -13.10
N PHE A 316 -7.20 1.62 -11.94
CA PHE A 316 -6.58 0.50 -11.23
C PHE A 316 -6.71 -0.80 -12.03
N SER A 317 -7.85 -1.05 -12.67
CA SER A 317 -8.04 -2.21 -13.54
C SER A 317 -7.15 -2.15 -14.78
N ARG A 318 -6.93 -0.97 -15.38
CA ARG A 318 -5.99 -0.83 -16.50
C ARG A 318 -4.54 -1.03 -16.06
N GLN A 319 -4.16 -0.43 -14.94
CA GLN A 319 -2.77 -0.45 -14.45
C GLN A 319 -2.37 -1.82 -13.92
N PHE A 320 -3.27 -2.53 -13.25
CA PHE A 320 -2.99 -3.80 -12.58
C PHE A 320 -3.74 -5.00 -13.19
N GLY A 321 -4.59 -4.80 -14.21
CA GLY A 321 -5.43 -5.84 -14.80
C GLY A 321 -4.69 -6.97 -15.51
N LEU A 322 -3.53 -6.70 -16.13
CA LEU A 322 -2.68 -7.76 -16.70
C LEU A 322 -2.07 -8.63 -15.60
N THR A 323 -1.66 -8.02 -14.49
CA THR A 323 -1.19 -8.71 -13.30
C THR A 323 -2.34 -9.49 -12.64
N LEU A 324 -3.54 -8.92 -12.61
CA LEU A 324 -4.77 -9.57 -12.15
C LEU A 324 -5.08 -10.80 -13.00
N ALA A 325 -5.12 -10.70 -14.33
CA ALA A 325 -5.38 -11.82 -15.24
C ALA A 325 -4.33 -12.94 -15.09
N CYS A 326 -3.06 -12.58 -14.85
CA CYS A 326 -1.99 -13.53 -14.55
C CYS A 326 -2.18 -14.21 -13.18
N TRP A 327 -2.63 -13.47 -12.17
CA TRP A 327 -2.80 -13.98 -10.80
C TRP A 327 -4.13 -14.71 -10.58
N THR A 328 -5.11 -14.41 -11.41
CA THR A 328 -6.48 -14.88 -11.27
C THR A 328 -7.01 -15.34 -12.62
N ARG A 329 -6.77 -16.62 -12.93
CA ARG A 329 -7.63 -17.40 -13.86
C ARG A 329 -9.07 -17.54 -13.34
N ARG A 330 -9.39 -16.99 -12.16
CA ARG A 330 -10.59 -17.29 -11.37
C ARG A 330 -11.28 -16.05 -10.78
N PHE A 331 -10.80 -14.83 -11.05
CA PHE A 331 -11.55 -13.63 -10.62
C PHE A 331 -12.77 -13.53 -11.53
N SER A 332 -13.94 -13.47 -10.90
CA SER A 332 -15.24 -13.62 -11.51
C SER A 332 -15.37 -12.79 -12.78
N LEU A 333 -15.68 -13.46 -13.90
CA LEU A 333 -16.04 -12.86 -15.19
C LEU A 333 -16.93 -11.62 -14.97
N ARG A 334 -17.88 -11.66 -14.01
CA ARG A 334 -18.84 -10.58 -13.70
C ARG A 334 -18.24 -9.19 -13.51
N VAL A 335 -17.13 -9.02 -12.78
CA VAL A 335 -16.54 -7.68 -12.55
C VAL A 335 -15.87 -7.16 -13.82
N PHE A 336 -15.26 -8.06 -14.59
CA PHE A 336 -14.67 -7.72 -15.89
C PHE A 336 -15.75 -7.45 -16.94
N THR A 337 -16.85 -8.21 -16.96
CA THR A 337 -17.99 -8.02 -17.85
C THR A 337 -18.66 -6.68 -17.62
N LEU A 338 -18.93 -6.31 -16.35
CA LEU A 338 -19.53 -5.02 -15.99
C LEU A 338 -18.65 -3.80 -16.32
N LEU A 339 -17.32 -3.95 -16.38
CA LEU A 339 -16.38 -2.84 -16.62
C LEU A 339 -15.90 -2.71 -18.08
N PHE A 340 -16.02 -3.77 -18.90
CA PHE A 340 -15.42 -3.80 -20.25
C PHE A 340 -16.39 -4.12 -21.38
N GLU A 341 -17.62 -4.59 -21.14
CA GLU A 341 -18.63 -4.60 -22.20
C GLU A 341 -19.20 -3.19 -22.38
N LYS A 342 -18.92 -2.58 -23.53
CA LYS A 342 -19.67 -1.40 -23.98
C LYS A 342 -21.14 -1.79 -24.11
N PRO A 343 -22.11 -0.94 -23.73
CA PRO A 343 -23.46 -1.12 -24.22
C PRO A 343 -23.41 -0.97 -25.75
N HIS A 344 -23.68 -2.07 -26.45
CA HIS A 344 -24.02 -2.00 -27.87
C HIS A 344 -25.34 -1.21 -27.97
N SER A 345 -25.27 0.07 -28.30
CA SER A 345 -26.44 0.77 -28.83
C SER A 345 -26.81 0.12 -30.18
N PRO A 346 -28.05 -0.35 -30.37
CA PRO A 346 -28.49 -0.89 -31.64
C PRO A 346 -29.09 0.28 -32.44
N VAL A 347 -28.30 0.93 -33.29
CA VAL A 347 -28.89 1.85 -34.28
C VAL A 347 -28.15 1.74 -35.62
N CYS A 348 -28.97 1.55 -36.66
CA CYS A 348 -28.72 1.61 -38.10
C CYS A 348 -28.19 0.35 -38.80
N ALA A 349 -29.09 -0.61 -39.00
CA ALA A 349 -29.18 -1.34 -40.26
C ALA A 349 -30.67 -1.51 -40.63
N ASP A 350 -31.22 -0.54 -41.37
CA ASP A 350 -32.02 -0.82 -42.57
C ASP A 350 -32.56 0.50 -43.18
N ARG A 351 -32.15 0.71 -44.44
CA ARG A 351 -32.58 1.70 -45.46
C ARG A 351 -32.12 3.15 -45.35
#